data_AF-A0A0N1L471-F1
#
_entry.id   AF-A0A0N1L471-F1
#
_cell.length_a   1.000
_cell.length_b   1.000
_cell.length_c   1.000
_cell.angle_alpha   90.00
_cell.angle_beta   90.00
_cell.angle_gamma   90.00
#
_symmetry.space_group_name_H-M   'P 1'
#
loop_
_entity.id
_entity.type
_entity.pdbx_description
1 polymer ?
#
loop_
_entity_poly.entity_id
_entity_poly.type
_entity_poly.pdbx_seq_one_letter_code
_entity_poly.pdbx_strand_id
1 'polypeptide(L)'
;MAQTFLRTMFGPHSRALQEQNGSRTAYARMEAQGGDMDILTTRELDFIAARDSFYIASISEHGWPYMQHRGGPAGFLRRISGNRIGFADYQGNRQFLSTGNLAADDRVCLFLMDYPARRRLKLIGHARTTSEPEDVAALMPADYAAIGERAFVIDIVGFDWNCPQHITPRFGAADLAQITQPLQDEIARLRARIATLEAVTPQG
;
A
#
# COMPACT_ATOMS: atom_id res chain seq x y z
N MET A 1 -15.74 -2.30 5.94
CA MET A 1 -15.99 -0.92 6.44
C MET A 1 -15.04 -0.67 7.61
N ALA A 2 -14.67 0.58 7.87
CA ALA A 2 -13.60 0.96 8.80
C ALA A 2 -13.99 0.99 10.29
N GLN A 3 -14.88 0.11 10.72
CA GLN A 3 -15.55 0.24 12.02
C GLN A 3 -14.57 0.03 13.18
N THR A 4 -13.81 -1.06 13.15
CA THR A 4 -12.84 -1.39 14.19
C THR A 4 -11.63 -0.47 14.12
N PHE A 5 -11.21 -0.08 12.90
CA PHE A 5 -10.19 0.96 12.70
C PHE A 5 -10.55 2.25 13.46
N LEU A 6 -11.74 2.80 13.24
CA LEU A 6 -12.16 4.06 13.87
C LEU A 6 -12.31 3.91 15.39
N ARG A 7 -12.87 2.78 15.86
CA ARG A 7 -12.98 2.47 17.30
C ARG A 7 -11.62 2.46 18.00
N THR A 8 -10.61 1.93 17.30
CA THR A 8 -9.25 1.81 17.81
C THR A 8 -8.51 3.15 17.78
N MET A 9 -8.70 3.94 16.72
CA MET A 9 -7.96 5.19 16.52
C MET A 9 -8.54 6.41 17.26
N PHE A 10 -9.84 6.43 17.55
CA PHE A 10 -10.44 7.56 18.26
C PHE A 10 -10.15 7.51 19.77
N GLY A 11 -9.39 8.50 20.25
CA GLY A 11 -9.16 8.75 21.66
C GLY A 11 -10.08 9.84 22.24
N PRO A 12 -9.96 10.14 23.55
CA PRO A 12 -10.79 11.13 24.24
C PRO A 12 -10.80 12.50 23.55
N HIS A 13 -9.62 13.00 23.16
CA HIS A 13 -9.48 14.30 22.51
C HIS A 13 -10.17 14.35 21.13
N SER A 14 -10.03 13.32 20.30
CA SER A 14 -10.73 13.28 19.01
C SER A 14 -12.25 13.20 19.18
N ARG A 15 -12.74 12.50 20.20
CA ARG A 15 -14.18 12.40 20.48
C ARG A 15 -14.74 13.74 20.95
N ALA A 16 -14.03 14.44 21.84
CA ALA A 16 -14.41 15.78 22.28
C ALA A 16 -14.45 16.77 21.10
N LEU A 17 -13.46 16.72 20.19
CA LEU A 17 -13.48 17.54 18.97
C LEU A 17 -14.68 17.20 18.06
N GLN A 18 -15.03 15.92 17.94
CA GLN A 18 -16.22 15.52 17.15
C GLN A 18 -17.52 16.04 17.77
N GLU A 19 -17.62 16.12 19.09
CA GLU A 19 -18.78 16.71 19.78
C GLU A 19 -18.88 18.20 19.49
N GLN A 20 -17.78 18.93 19.65
CA GLN A 20 -17.70 20.36 19.37
C GLN A 20 -18.06 20.70 17.91
N ASN A 21 -17.74 19.81 16.97
CA ASN A 21 -17.94 20.01 15.54
C ASN A 21 -19.13 19.23 14.97
N GLY A 22 -20.01 18.70 15.82
CA GLY A 22 -21.28 18.08 15.41
C GLY A 22 -21.19 16.76 14.65
N SER A 23 -20.03 16.10 14.62
CA SER A 23 -19.82 14.83 13.90
C SER A 23 -19.89 13.59 14.80
N ARG A 24 -19.96 13.77 16.12
CA ARG A 24 -19.88 12.67 17.10
C ARG A 24 -20.94 11.60 16.90
N THR A 25 -22.20 11.97 16.68
CA THR A 25 -23.30 11.01 16.53
C THR A 25 -23.08 10.06 15.35
N ALA A 26 -22.55 10.56 14.23
CA ALA A 26 -22.27 9.74 13.05
C ALA A 26 -21.14 8.74 13.31
N TYR A 27 -20.01 9.21 13.87
CA TYR A 27 -18.86 8.36 14.16
C TYR A 27 -19.12 7.37 15.30
N ALA A 28 -19.90 7.75 16.32
CA ALA A 28 -20.31 6.85 17.39
C ALA A 28 -21.09 5.64 16.88
N ARG A 29 -21.99 5.85 15.90
CA ARG A 29 -22.73 4.73 15.26
C ARG A 29 -21.79 3.80 14.50
N MET A 30 -20.77 4.33 13.82
CA MET A 30 -19.78 3.52 13.12
C MET A 30 -18.89 2.72 14.10
N GLU A 31 -18.43 3.35 15.18
CA GLU A 31 -17.65 2.68 16.23
C GLU A 31 -18.45 1.57 16.92
N ALA A 32 -19.74 1.80 17.17
CA ALA A 32 -20.63 0.81 17.81
C ALA A 32 -20.84 -0.46 16.97
N GLN A 33 -20.56 -0.40 15.66
CA GLN A 33 -20.59 -1.56 14.78
C GLN A 33 -19.24 -2.29 14.72
N GLY A 34 -18.19 -1.75 15.32
CA GLY A 34 -16.86 -2.35 15.34
C GLY A 34 -16.82 -3.62 16.19
N GLY A 35 -16.27 -4.70 15.63
CA GLY A 35 -16.04 -5.98 16.30
C GLY A 35 -14.63 -6.10 16.85
N ASP A 36 -14.11 -7.32 16.96
CA ASP A 36 -12.72 -7.55 17.42
C ASP A 36 -11.69 -7.08 16.38
N MET A 37 -12.01 -7.25 15.09
CA MET A 37 -11.17 -6.81 13.98
C MET A 37 -11.99 -6.56 12.71
N ASP A 38 -11.48 -5.69 11.83
CA ASP A 38 -11.99 -5.57 10.46
C ASP A 38 -11.36 -6.66 9.57
N ILE A 39 -12.20 -7.52 8.99
CA ILE A 39 -11.75 -8.63 8.14
C ILE A 39 -11.45 -8.14 6.71
N LEU A 40 -10.23 -8.37 6.25
CA LEU A 40 -9.82 -8.13 4.88
C LEU A 40 -10.63 -9.00 3.92
N THR A 41 -11.37 -8.34 3.03
CA THR A 41 -12.13 -9.00 1.97
C THR A 41 -11.29 -9.06 0.69
N THR A 42 -11.82 -9.72 -0.33
CA THR A 42 -11.22 -9.74 -1.67
C THR A 42 -10.88 -8.33 -2.16
N ARG A 43 -11.72 -7.32 -1.86
CA ARG A 43 -11.47 -5.92 -2.25
C ARG A 43 -10.15 -5.38 -1.70
N GLU A 44 -9.89 -5.57 -0.41
CA GLU A 44 -8.67 -5.08 0.22
C GLU A 44 -7.46 -5.91 -0.21
N LEU A 45 -7.64 -7.23 -0.32
CA LEU A 45 -6.58 -8.15 -0.72
C LEU A 45 -6.09 -7.89 -2.16
N ASP A 46 -7.01 -7.68 -3.09
CA ASP A 46 -6.68 -7.33 -4.48
C ASP A 46 -5.96 -5.98 -4.55
N PHE A 47 -6.41 -5.01 -3.74
CA PHE A 47 -5.75 -3.71 -3.66
C PHE A 47 -4.33 -3.81 -3.09
N ILE A 48 -4.13 -4.63 -2.05
CA ILE A 48 -2.81 -4.87 -1.45
C ILE A 48 -1.89 -5.56 -2.47
N ALA A 49 -2.38 -6.61 -3.14
CA ALA A 49 -1.60 -7.37 -4.12
C ALA A 49 -1.21 -6.55 -5.36
N ALA A 50 -1.97 -5.52 -5.70
CA ALA A 50 -1.65 -4.61 -6.80
C ALA A 50 -0.61 -3.53 -6.44
N ARG A 51 -0.07 -3.50 -5.22
CA ARG A 51 0.95 -2.51 -4.81
C ARG A 51 2.35 -3.05 -4.99
N ASP A 52 3.20 -2.19 -5.52
CA ASP A 52 4.67 -2.32 -5.61
C ASP A 52 5.38 -1.53 -4.49
N SER A 53 4.62 -0.77 -3.69
CA SER A 53 5.16 0.06 -2.62
C SER A 53 4.11 0.37 -1.55
N PHE A 54 4.58 0.58 -0.33
CA PHE A 54 3.78 1.10 0.78
C PHE A 54 4.67 1.79 1.83
N TYR A 55 4.03 2.55 2.73
CA TYR A 55 4.69 3.09 3.91
C TYR A 55 4.26 2.31 5.14
N ILE A 56 5.19 2.04 6.05
CA ILE A 56 4.91 1.43 7.35
C ILE A 56 5.41 2.34 8.46
N ALA A 57 4.54 2.59 9.43
CA ALA A 57 4.86 3.29 10.66
C ALA A 57 4.97 2.30 11.81
N SER A 58 5.91 2.58 12.72
CA SER A 58 6.16 1.89 13.99
C SER A 58 6.44 2.93 15.07
N ILE A 59 6.50 2.52 16.33
CA ILE A 59 6.76 3.40 17.46
C ILE A 59 8.16 3.09 18.00
N SER A 60 9.03 4.09 18.08
CA SER A 60 10.34 3.89 18.70
C SER A 60 10.22 3.65 20.20
N GLU A 61 11.26 3.08 20.82
CA GLU A 61 11.29 2.87 22.27
C GLU A 61 11.14 4.16 23.09
N HIS A 62 11.44 5.30 22.47
CA HIS A 62 11.26 6.62 23.08
C HIS A 62 9.90 7.26 22.75
N GLY A 63 8.97 6.50 22.17
CA GLY A 63 7.61 6.93 21.84
C GLY A 63 7.48 7.78 20.57
N TRP A 64 8.54 7.91 19.76
CA TRP A 64 8.47 8.67 18.51
C TRP A 64 7.82 7.84 17.40
N PRO A 65 6.89 8.40 16.62
CA PRO A 65 6.41 7.75 15.40
C PRO A 65 7.56 7.71 14.38
N TYR A 66 7.83 6.53 13.84
CA TYR A 66 8.85 6.31 12.83
C TYR A 66 8.22 5.70 11.59
N MET A 67 8.50 6.26 10.41
CA MET A 67 7.92 5.84 9.14
C MET A 67 9.01 5.43 8.15
N GLN A 68 8.78 4.32 7.45
CA GLN A 68 9.68 3.78 6.46
C GLN A 68 8.91 3.40 5.19
N HIS A 69 9.50 3.70 4.03
CA HIS A 69 9.01 3.19 2.74
C HIS A 69 9.51 1.75 2.52
N ARG A 70 8.62 0.88 2.03
CA ARG A 70 8.92 -0.48 1.57
C ARG A 70 8.46 -0.62 0.13
N GLY A 71 9.31 -1.20 -0.72
CA GLY A 71 9.01 -1.40 -2.13
C GLY A 71 9.52 -2.74 -2.63
N GLY A 72 8.89 -3.25 -3.69
CA GLY A 72 9.18 -4.52 -4.33
C GLY A 72 8.31 -4.69 -5.58
N PRO A 73 8.37 -5.86 -6.25
CA PRO A 73 7.43 -6.18 -7.33
C PRO A 73 5.98 -6.12 -6.82
N ALA A 74 5.03 -5.84 -7.72
CA ALA A 74 3.61 -5.90 -7.37
C ALA A 74 3.27 -7.25 -6.72
N GLY A 75 2.63 -7.23 -5.55
CA GLY A 75 2.25 -8.42 -4.80
C GLY A 75 3.30 -8.91 -3.80
N PHE A 76 4.40 -8.16 -3.61
CA PHE A 76 5.38 -8.48 -2.56
C PHE A 76 4.78 -8.41 -1.14
N LEU A 77 3.82 -7.49 -0.92
CA LEU A 77 2.93 -7.52 0.24
C LEU A 77 1.69 -8.34 -0.12
N ARG A 78 1.44 -9.40 0.65
CA ARG A 78 0.40 -10.38 0.30
C ARG A 78 -0.21 -11.06 1.51
N ARG A 79 -1.34 -11.73 1.30
CA ARG A 79 -1.99 -12.56 2.32
C ARG A 79 -1.13 -13.78 2.63
N ILE A 80 -1.05 -14.11 3.92
CA ILE A 80 -0.51 -15.40 4.39
C ILE A 80 -1.68 -16.36 4.62
N SER A 81 -2.55 -16.03 5.58
CA SER A 81 -3.70 -16.83 5.99
C SER A 81 -4.66 -15.99 6.82
N GLY A 82 -5.96 -16.31 6.88
CA GLY A 82 -6.89 -15.56 7.74
C GLY A 82 -6.86 -14.05 7.45
N ASN A 83 -6.76 -13.24 8.51
CA ASN A 83 -6.61 -11.77 8.46
C ASN A 83 -5.15 -11.29 8.58
N ARG A 84 -4.20 -12.12 8.11
CA ARG A 84 -2.77 -11.89 8.21
C ARG A 84 -2.15 -11.65 6.84
N ILE A 85 -1.31 -10.65 6.76
CA ILE A 85 -0.51 -10.31 5.59
C ILE A 85 0.98 -10.35 5.94
N GLY A 86 1.83 -10.37 4.93
CA GLY A 86 3.27 -10.31 5.13
C GLY A 86 4.02 -9.98 3.86
N PHE A 87 5.30 -9.69 4.04
CA PHE A 87 6.26 -9.39 2.98
C PHE A 87 7.66 -9.82 3.44
N ALA A 88 8.52 -10.18 2.48
CA ALA A 88 9.94 -10.33 2.74
C ALA A 88 10.61 -8.94 2.83
N ASP A 89 11.41 -8.73 3.87
CA ASP A 89 12.31 -7.60 3.97
C ASP A 89 13.68 -7.99 3.41
N TYR A 90 14.21 -7.14 2.56
CA TYR A 90 15.42 -7.41 1.81
C TYR A 90 16.65 -6.89 2.53
N GLN A 91 17.81 -7.47 2.22
CA GLN A 91 19.07 -7.01 2.76
C GLN A 91 19.29 -5.52 2.46
N GLY A 92 19.43 -4.73 3.52
CA GLY A 92 19.47 -3.26 3.44
C GLY A 92 20.65 -2.63 4.19
N ASN A 93 20.43 -1.39 4.64
CA ASN A 93 21.43 -0.57 5.34
C ASN A 93 21.71 -0.97 6.80
N ARG A 94 21.01 -1.99 7.31
CA ARG A 94 21.17 -2.55 8.67
C ARG A 94 21.00 -1.52 9.81
N GLN A 95 20.15 -0.52 9.65
CA GLN A 95 19.79 0.39 10.75
C GLN A 95 18.90 -0.28 11.82
N PHE A 96 18.19 -1.35 11.45
CA PHE A 96 17.31 -2.12 12.34
C PHE A 96 16.24 -1.34 13.10
N LEU A 97 15.94 -0.09 12.71
CA LEU A 97 14.96 0.76 13.41
C LEU A 97 13.57 0.12 13.45
N SER A 98 12.98 -0.25 12.31
CA SER A 98 11.66 -0.89 12.32
C SER A 98 11.65 -2.18 13.12
N THR A 99 12.66 -3.04 12.97
CA THR A 99 12.68 -4.33 13.67
C THR A 99 12.95 -4.21 15.16
N GLY A 100 13.79 -3.26 15.57
CA GLY A 100 14.01 -2.95 16.99
C GLY A 100 12.75 -2.37 17.63
N ASN A 101 12.08 -1.43 16.94
CA ASN A 101 10.80 -0.88 17.38
C ASN A 101 9.76 -1.99 17.62
N LEU A 102 9.64 -2.97 16.71
CA LEU A 102 8.71 -4.08 16.85
C LEU A 102 8.99 -5.01 18.04
N ALA A 103 10.23 -5.07 18.52
CA ALA A 103 10.56 -5.86 19.70
C ALA A 103 10.02 -5.21 20.99
N ALA A 104 9.89 -3.87 21.01
CA ALA A 104 9.36 -3.12 22.14
C ALA A 104 7.85 -2.85 22.02
N ASP A 105 7.37 -2.59 20.81
CA ASP A 105 5.98 -2.27 20.51
C ASP A 105 5.62 -2.82 19.13
N ASP A 106 4.79 -3.86 19.11
CA ASP A 106 4.43 -4.57 17.89
C ASP A 106 3.41 -3.81 17.02
N ARG A 107 2.91 -2.66 17.46
CA ARG A 107 1.88 -1.91 16.73
C ARG A 107 2.44 -1.24 15.50
N VAL A 108 1.79 -1.45 14.37
CA VAL A 108 2.12 -0.82 13.09
C VAL A 108 0.92 -0.17 12.42
N CYS A 109 1.21 0.82 11.59
CA CYS A 109 0.25 1.39 10.65
C CYS A 109 0.82 1.35 9.24
N LEU A 110 0.11 0.75 8.29
CA LEU A 110 0.51 0.73 6.88
C LEU A 110 -0.34 1.72 6.10
N PHE A 111 0.29 2.38 5.13
CA PHE A 111 -0.33 3.35 4.24
C PHE A 111 -0.01 2.99 2.79
N LEU A 112 -1.01 2.53 2.07
CA LEU A 112 -0.91 2.04 0.70
C LEU A 112 -1.58 3.04 -0.24
N MET A 113 -0.85 3.45 -1.28
CA MET A 113 -1.31 4.45 -2.25
C MET A 113 -1.53 3.84 -3.63
N ASP A 114 -2.60 4.28 -4.28
CA ASP A 114 -2.85 4.10 -5.71
C ASP A 114 -3.10 5.50 -6.27
N TYR A 115 -2.04 6.14 -6.76
CA TYR A 115 -2.12 7.50 -7.28
C TYR A 115 -2.98 7.61 -8.54
N PRO A 116 -2.85 6.73 -9.56
CA PRO A 116 -3.70 6.79 -10.76
C PRO A 116 -5.19 6.74 -10.42
N ALA A 117 -5.61 5.78 -9.57
CA ALA A 117 -7.01 5.64 -9.20
C ALA A 117 -7.44 6.58 -8.04
N ARG A 118 -6.50 7.35 -7.48
CA ARG A 118 -6.71 8.23 -6.31
C ARG A 118 -7.28 7.48 -5.11
N ARG A 119 -6.82 6.25 -4.88
CA ARG A 119 -7.26 5.42 -3.75
C ARG A 119 -6.14 5.32 -2.72
N ARG A 120 -6.54 5.27 -1.45
CA ARG A 120 -5.62 5.00 -0.34
C ARG A 120 -6.25 4.06 0.67
N LEU A 121 -5.47 3.11 1.14
CA LEU A 121 -5.85 2.16 2.18
C LEU A 121 -4.91 2.35 3.37
N LYS A 122 -5.49 2.57 4.55
CA LYS A 122 -4.77 2.51 5.83
C LYS A 122 -5.07 1.17 6.50
N LEU A 123 -4.05 0.57 7.10
CA LEU A 123 -4.19 -0.65 7.89
C LEU A 123 -3.52 -0.41 9.24
N ILE A 124 -4.11 -0.91 10.32
CA ILE A 124 -3.44 -1.03 11.63
C ILE A 124 -3.39 -2.50 12.02
N GLY A 125 -2.32 -2.88 12.70
CA GLY A 125 -2.12 -4.27 13.10
C GLY A 125 -0.94 -4.46 14.03
N HIS A 126 -0.69 -5.71 14.36
CA HIS A 126 0.45 -6.16 15.15
C HIS A 126 1.44 -6.88 14.24
N ALA A 127 2.68 -6.43 14.21
CA ALA A 127 3.72 -6.96 13.34
C ALA A 127 4.80 -7.67 14.16
N ARG A 128 5.26 -8.79 13.62
CA ARG A 128 6.45 -9.51 14.10
C ARG A 128 7.34 -9.86 12.93
N THR A 129 8.59 -10.16 13.24
CA THR A 129 9.58 -10.61 12.25
C THR A 129 10.09 -12.00 12.57
N THR A 130 10.37 -12.77 11.53
CA THR A 130 11.02 -14.10 11.59
C THR A 130 12.17 -14.13 10.59
N SER A 131 13.26 -14.79 10.96
CA SER A 131 14.42 -15.04 10.09
C SER A 131 14.51 -16.50 9.64
N GLU A 132 13.47 -17.30 9.92
CA GLU A 132 13.43 -18.70 9.47
C GLU A 132 13.44 -18.76 7.94
N PRO A 133 14.36 -19.54 7.33
CA PRO A 133 14.51 -19.58 5.88
C PRO A 133 13.22 -19.93 5.13
N GLU A 134 12.39 -20.80 5.69
CA GLU A 134 11.11 -21.21 5.10
C GLU A 134 10.11 -20.06 5.06
N ASP A 135 10.00 -19.26 6.12
CA ASP A 135 9.11 -18.10 6.18
C ASP A 135 9.55 -16.99 5.22
N VAL A 136 10.86 -16.75 5.15
CA VAL A 136 11.44 -15.77 4.22
C VAL A 136 11.20 -16.21 2.78
N ALA A 137 11.56 -17.46 2.45
CA ALA A 137 11.38 -18.03 1.12
C ALA A 137 9.91 -18.04 0.71
N ALA A 138 8.99 -18.33 1.65
CA ALA A 138 7.57 -18.28 1.38
C ALA A 138 7.16 -16.89 0.91
N LEU A 139 7.64 -15.80 1.53
CA LEU A 139 7.23 -14.43 1.20
C LEU A 139 8.08 -13.74 0.13
N MET A 140 9.15 -14.37 -0.36
CA MET A 140 9.93 -13.84 -1.47
C MET A 140 9.10 -13.86 -2.78
N PRO A 141 9.09 -12.75 -3.54
CA PRO A 141 8.53 -12.76 -4.88
C PRO A 141 9.34 -13.67 -5.81
N ALA A 142 8.65 -14.37 -6.73
CA ALA A 142 9.33 -15.16 -7.75
C ALA A 142 10.21 -14.26 -8.64
N ASP A 143 11.37 -14.78 -9.03
CA ASP A 143 12.30 -14.13 -9.96
C ASP A 143 12.78 -12.73 -9.53
N TYR A 144 12.74 -12.41 -8.24
CA TYR A 144 13.22 -11.14 -7.72
C TYR A 144 14.67 -11.25 -7.23
N ALA A 145 15.54 -10.40 -7.76
CA ALA A 145 16.99 -10.46 -7.53
C ALA A 145 17.43 -10.08 -6.11
N ALA A 146 16.55 -9.47 -5.31
CA ALA A 146 16.88 -9.08 -3.94
C ALA A 146 17.05 -10.31 -3.03
N ILE A 147 17.95 -10.20 -2.05
CA ILE A 147 18.15 -11.24 -1.04
C ILE A 147 17.22 -10.94 0.13
N GLY A 148 16.26 -11.82 0.40
CA GLY A 148 15.41 -11.76 1.59
C GLY A 148 16.23 -12.02 2.85
N GLU A 149 16.13 -11.11 3.82
CA GLU A 149 16.84 -11.22 5.11
C GLU A 149 15.90 -11.71 6.22
N ARG A 150 14.62 -11.33 6.16
CA ARG A 150 13.61 -11.63 7.18
C ARG A 150 12.21 -11.50 6.59
N ALA A 151 11.23 -12.11 7.25
CA ALA A 151 9.83 -12.00 6.89
C ALA A 151 9.11 -11.15 7.94
N PHE A 152 8.34 -10.16 7.47
CA PHE A 152 7.38 -9.43 8.30
C PHE A 152 6.02 -10.12 8.21
N VAL A 153 5.43 -10.38 9.37
CA VAL A 153 4.12 -10.99 9.52
C VAL A 153 3.24 -10.06 10.32
N ILE A 154 2.10 -9.67 9.75
CA ILE A 154 1.23 -8.63 10.30
C ILE A 154 -0.18 -9.18 10.46
N ASP A 155 -0.65 -9.22 11.71
CA ASP A 155 -2.02 -9.52 12.07
C ASP A 155 -2.86 -8.24 12.04
N ILE A 156 -3.82 -8.16 11.11
CA ILE A 156 -4.60 -6.93 10.88
C ILE A 156 -5.72 -6.80 11.92
N VAL A 157 -5.77 -5.62 12.54
CA VAL A 157 -6.80 -5.22 13.50
C VAL A 157 -7.90 -4.42 12.81
N GLY A 158 -7.54 -3.47 11.96
CA GLY A 158 -8.50 -2.58 11.33
C GLY A 158 -7.98 -1.97 10.03
N PHE A 159 -8.89 -1.55 9.17
CA PHE A 159 -8.53 -0.84 7.94
C PHE A 159 -9.50 0.28 7.60
N ASP A 160 -9.05 1.25 6.82
CA ASP A 160 -9.88 2.38 6.41
C ASP A 160 -9.58 2.87 5.00
N TRP A 161 -10.66 3.03 4.23
CA TRP A 161 -10.67 3.62 2.89
C TRP A 161 -11.04 5.08 3.03
N ASN A 162 -10.04 5.94 2.93
CA ASN A 162 -10.25 7.38 3.05
C ASN A 162 -10.70 8.02 1.72
N CYS A 163 -11.23 9.26 1.81
CA CYS A 163 -11.70 10.06 0.68
C CYS A 163 -10.62 10.30 -0.39
N PRO A 164 -10.94 10.16 -1.70
CA PRO A 164 -10.00 10.38 -2.82
C PRO A 164 -9.67 11.86 -3.07
N GLN A 165 -10.33 12.79 -2.35
CA GLN A 165 -10.12 14.22 -2.51
C GLN A 165 -8.65 14.61 -2.31
N HIS A 166 -8.22 15.57 -3.12
CA HIS A 166 -6.86 16.16 -3.11
C HIS A 166 -5.71 15.19 -3.38
N ILE A 167 -5.97 13.98 -3.88
CA ILE A 167 -4.92 13.11 -4.41
C ILE A 167 -4.69 13.48 -5.87
N THR A 168 -3.55 14.12 -6.14
CA THR A 168 -3.10 14.36 -7.52
C THR A 168 -2.72 13.02 -8.16
N PRO A 169 -3.30 12.66 -9.32
CA PRO A 169 -2.87 11.49 -10.07
C PRO A 169 -1.39 11.55 -10.41
N ARG A 170 -0.69 10.44 -10.22
CA ARG A 170 0.71 10.25 -10.61
C ARG A 170 0.79 8.94 -11.35
N PHE A 171 1.52 8.93 -12.46
CA PHE A 171 1.66 7.78 -13.35
C PHE A 171 3.14 7.40 -13.39
N GLY A 172 3.41 6.11 -13.22
CA GLY A 172 4.74 5.54 -13.38
C GLY A 172 5.11 5.38 -14.85
N ALA A 173 6.34 4.95 -15.11
CA ALA A 173 6.81 4.70 -16.48
C ALA A 173 5.96 3.66 -17.22
N ALA A 174 5.54 2.59 -16.53
CA ALA A 174 4.67 1.55 -17.11
C ALA A 174 3.29 2.10 -17.50
N ASP A 175 2.67 2.91 -16.63
CA ASP A 175 1.39 3.57 -16.93
C ASP A 175 1.51 4.50 -18.14
N LEU A 176 2.56 5.31 -18.19
CA LEU A 176 2.81 6.22 -19.29
C LEU A 176 3.07 5.47 -20.60
N ALA A 177 3.83 4.39 -20.57
CA ALA A 177 4.05 3.53 -21.73
C ALA A 177 2.71 2.96 -22.24
N GLN A 178 1.87 2.41 -21.36
CA GLN A 178 0.57 1.88 -21.73
C GLN A 178 -0.36 2.96 -22.32
N ILE A 179 -0.38 4.16 -21.74
CA ILE A 179 -1.20 5.28 -22.23
C ILE A 179 -0.71 5.79 -23.59
N THR A 180 0.61 5.81 -23.80
CA THR A 180 1.22 6.41 -25.00
C THR A 180 1.42 5.42 -26.15
N GLN A 181 1.46 4.11 -25.91
CA GLN A 181 1.70 3.09 -26.93
C GLN A 181 0.72 3.20 -28.13
N PRO A 182 -0.61 3.32 -27.93
CA PRO A 182 -1.52 3.44 -29.07
C PRO A 182 -1.27 4.70 -29.92
N LEU A 183 -0.83 5.79 -29.28
CA LEU A 183 -0.47 7.03 -29.98
C LEU A 183 0.83 6.84 -30.78
N GLN A 184 1.80 6.13 -30.21
CA GLN A 184 3.06 5.81 -30.90
C GLN A 184 2.83 4.92 -32.12
N ASP A 185 1.96 3.90 -31.98
CA ASP A 185 1.58 3.00 -33.07
C ASP A 185 0.89 3.78 -34.21
N GLU A 186 -0.02 4.69 -33.85
CA GLU A 186 -0.70 5.54 -34.83
C GLU A 186 0.26 6.52 -35.52
N ILE A 187 1.18 7.14 -34.79
CA ILE A 187 2.23 7.99 -35.37
C ILE A 187 3.10 7.20 -36.36
N ALA A 188 3.47 5.96 -36.01
CA ALA A 188 4.23 5.09 -36.91
C ALA A 188 3.46 4.77 -38.19
N ARG A 189 2.17 4.43 -38.07
CA ARG A 189 1.27 4.17 -39.21
C ARG A 189 1.14 5.40 -40.11
N LEU A 190 0.90 6.57 -39.54
CA LEU A 190 0.76 7.82 -40.28
C LEU A 190 2.06 8.20 -40.99
N ARG A 191 3.22 8.08 -40.34
CA ARG A 191 4.53 8.32 -40.96
C ARG A 191 4.78 7.39 -42.15
N ALA A 192 4.45 6.10 -42.03
CA ALA A 192 4.57 5.15 -43.13
C ALA A 192 3.65 5.53 -44.32
N ARG A 193 2.43 5.99 -44.03
CA ARG A 193 1.50 6.44 -45.08
C ARG A 193 2.00 7.71 -45.78
N ILE A 194 2.50 8.69 -45.04
CA ILE A 194 3.07 9.92 -45.59
C ILE A 194 4.25 9.59 -46.51
N ALA A 195 5.20 8.78 -46.04
CA ALA A 195 6.34 8.35 -46.84
C ALA A 195 5.92 7.67 -48.16
N THR A 196 4.85 6.86 -48.12
CA THR A 196 4.28 6.22 -49.32
C THR A 196 3.70 7.26 -50.28
N LEU A 197 2.99 8.27 -49.79
CA LEU A 197 2.36 9.30 -50.62
C LEU A 197 3.40 10.26 -51.23
N GLU A 198 4.42 10.62 -50.45
CA GLU A 198 5.53 11.46 -50.90
C GLU A 198 6.36 10.76 -51.99
N ALA A 199 6.54 9.44 -51.91
CA ALA A 199 7.24 8.67 -52.93
C ALA A 199 6.50 8.61 -54.29
N VAL A 200 5.18 8.85 -54.31
CA VAL A 200 4.33 8.79 -55.51
C VAL A 200 4.12 10.16 -56.15
N THR A 201 4.45 11.26 -55.44
CA THR A 201 4.29 12.62 -55.96
C THR A 201 5.58 13.02 -56.69
N PRO A 202 5.58 13.26 -58.01
CA PRO A 202 6.77 13.72 -58.71
C PRO A 202 7.21 15.07 -58.12
N GLN A 203 8.49 15.21 -57.78
CA GLN A 203 9.08 16.53 -57.54
C GLN A 203 9.07 17.28 -58.87
N GLY A 204 8.04 18.10 -59.07
CA GLY A 204 7.93 19.03 -60.20
C GLY A 204 8.89 20.20 -60.06
#